data_AF-A0A485APM2-F1
#
_entry.id   AF-A0A485APM2-F1
#
_cell.length_a   1.000
_cell.length_b   1.000
_cell.length_c   1.000
_cell.angle_alpha   90.00
_cell.angle_beta   90.00
_cell.angle_gamma   90.00
#
_symmetry.space_group_name_H-M   'P 1'
#
loop_
_entity.id
_entity.type
_entity.pdbx_description
1 polymer ?
#
loop_
_entity_poly.entity_id
_entity_poly.type
_entity_poly.pdbx_seq_one_letter_code
_entity_poly.pdbx_strand_id
1 'polypeptide(L)'
;MLDIAVEREACPMHLAPTSSTVNTLMMGDALAIAVMQARGFNEEDFARSHPAGALGARLLNRVHHLMRQGDDIPQVTIHASINGCDDGIEPDRDGHGRRL
;
A
#
# COMPACT_ATOMS: atom_id res chain seq x y z
N MET A 1 -14.79 -20.45 23.77
CA MET A 1 -14.88 -20.99 22.40
C MET A 1 -15.97 -20.19 21.69
N LEU A 2 -15.68 -19.62 20.52
CA LEU A 2 -16.68 -18.93 19.70
C LEU A 2 -17.32 -19.97 18.79
N ASP A 3 -18.63 -20.18 18.92
CA ASP A 3 -19.39 -21.05 18.04
C ASP A 3 -19.81 -20.27 16.80
N ILE A 4 -19.45 -20.80 15.63
CA ILE A 4 -19.69 -20.20 14.32
C ILE A 4 -20.39 -21.19 13.38
N ALA A 5 -20.91 -22.29 13.93
CA ALA A 5 -21.57 -23.33 13.17
C ALA A 5 -22.76 -22.79 12.39
N VAL A 6 -23.00 -23.39 11.22
CA VAL A 6 -24.17 -23.12 10.39
C VAL A 6 -25.10 -24.32 10.44
N GLU A 7 -26.40 -24.09 10.63
CA GLU A 7 -27.40 -25.16 10.66
C GLU A 7 -27.53 -25.83 9.28
N ARG A 8 -27.32 -25.07 8.20
CA ARG A 8 -27.40 -25.55 6.82
C ARG A 8 -26.45 -24.80 5.90
N GLU A 9 -25.84 -25.55 4.99
CA GLU A 9 -25.03 -24.97 3.91
C GLU A 9 -25.90 -24.34 2.82
N ALA A 10 -25.42 -23.25 2.24
CA ALA A 10 -26.10 -22.61 1.10
C ALA A 10 -26.01 -23.48 -0.17
N CYS A 11 -25.00 -24.36 -0.30
CA CYS A 11 -24.89 -25.28 -1.43
C CYS A 11 -25.96 -26.38 -1.35
N PRO A 12 -26.93 -26.44 -2.30
CA PRO A 12 -28.02 -27.42 -2.25
C PRO A 12 -27.52 -28.87 -2.45
N MET A 13 -26.39 -29.04 -3.12
CA MET A 13 -25.77 -30.35 -3.36
C MET A 13 -24.84 -30.80 -2.22
N HIS A 14 -24.59 -29.96 -1.21
CA HIS A 14 -23.72 -30.27 -0.06
C HIS A 14 -22.29 -30.69 -0.45
N LEU A 15 -21.82 -30.30 -1.64
CA LEU A 15 -20.50 -30.69 -2.17
C LEU A 15 -19.36 -29.79 -1.69
N ALA A 16 -19.67 -28.55 -1.31
CA ALA A 16 -18.68 -27.56 -0.92
C ALA A 16 -19.16 -26.76 0.29
N PRO A 17 -18.25 -26.45 1.23
CA PRO A 17 -18.54 -25.54 2.33
C PRO A 17 -18.70 -24.12 1.78
N THR A 18 -19.86 -23.53 2.03
CA THR A 18 -20.24 -22.21 1.50
C THR A 18 -20.51 -21.24 2.63
N SER A 19 -21.60 -21.45 3.37
CA SER A 19 -22.00 -20.60 4.50
C SER A 19 -20.98 -20.72 5.63
N SER A 20 -20.48 -21.92 5.92
CA SER A 20 -19.46 -22.12 6.96
C SER A 20 -18.13 -21.42 6.64
N THR A 21 -17.71 -21.45 5.38
CA THR A 21 -16.49 -20.74 4.92
C THR A 21 -16.67 -19.23 5.09
N VAL A 22 -17.82 -18.68 4.70
CA VAL A 22 -18.13 -17.25 4.86
C VAL A 22 -18.19 -16.85 6.34
N ASN A 23 -18.85 -17.64 7.20
CA ASN A 23 -18.85 -17.41 8.65
C ASN A 23 -17.44 -17.38 9.22
N THR A 24 -16.58 -18.31 8.81
CA THR A 24 -15.19 -18.36 9.28
C THR A 24 -14.41 -17.10 8.87
N LEU A 25 -14.56 -16.66 7.62
CA LEU A 25 -13.92 -15.44 7.13
C LEU A 25 -14.42 -14.19 7.86
N MET A 26 -15.74 -14.04 8.02
CA MET A 26 -16.34 -12.92 8.74
C MET A 26 -15.86 -12.85 10.19
N MET A 27 -15.79 -13.99 10.86
CA MET A 27 -15.33 -14.06 12.24
C MET A 27 -13.85 -13.75 12.36
N GLY A 28 -13.03 -14.17 11.40
CA GLY A 28 -11.62 -13.80 11.30
C GLY A 28 -11.44 -12.28 11.17
N ASP A 29 -12.20 -11.64 10.27
CA ASP A 29 -12.15 -10.20 10.05
C ASP A 29 -12.60 -9.41 11.30
N ALA A 30 -13.73 -9.81 11.90
CA ALA A 30 -14.23 -9.18 13.12
C ALA A 30 -13.23 -9.26 14.28
N LEU A 31 -12.57 -10.41 14.45
CA LEU A 31 -11.53 -10.59 15.46
C LEU A 31 -10.29 -9.75 15.18
N ALA A 32 -9.85 -9.68 13.92
CA ALA A 32 -8.71 -8.85 13.53
C ALA A 32 -8.97 -7.37 13.84
N ILE A 33 -10.15 -6.86 13.47
CA ILE A 33 -10.57 -5.48 13.75
C ILE A 33 -10.65 -5.24 15.26
N ALA A 34 -11.29 -6.14 16.01
CA ALA A 34 -11.42 -5.99 17.47
C ALA A 34 -10.05 -5.95 18.16
N VAL A 35 -9.10 -6.78 17.74
CA VAL A 35 -7.73 -6.78 18.27
C VAL A 35 -6.96 -5.52 17.86
N MET A 36 -7.11 -5.06 16.60
CA MET A 36 -6.52 -3.81 16.14
C MET A 36 -6.98 -2.63 17.01
N GLN A 37 -8.29 -2.52 17.25
CA GLN A 37 -8.87 -1.47 18.09
C GLN A 37 -8.38 -1.57 19.53
N ALA A 38 -8.39 -2.78 20.13
CA ALA A 38 -7.95 -2.99 21.50
C ALA A 38 -6.46 -2.66 21.72
N ARG A 39 -5.63 -2.81 20.67
CA ARG A 39 -4.20 -2.47 20.70
C ARG A 39 -3.90 -1.04 20.29
N GLY A 40 -4.89 -0.26 19.85
CA GLY A 40 -4.68 1.08 19.31
C GLY A 40 -3.85 1.08 18.02
N PHE A 41 -3.90 -0.01 17.24
CA PHE A 41 -3.13 -0.14 16.01
C PHE A 41 -3.63 0.87 14.97
N ASN A 42 -2.75 1.80 14.57
CA ASN A 42 -3.10 2.92 13.70
C ASN A 42 -2.45 2.81 12.30
N GLU A 43 -2.71 3.80 11.45
CA GLU A 43 -2.21 3.82 10.07
C GLU A 43 -0.68 3.91 9.99
N GLU A 44 -0.02 4.62 10.91
CA GLU A 44 1.44 4.71 10.94
C GLU A 44 2.07 3.35 11.32
N ASP A 45 1.47 2.63 12.25
CA ASP A 45 1.86 1.26 12.58
C ASP A 45 1.69 0.32 11.38
N PHE A 46 0.59 0.46 10.64
CA PHE A 46 0.36 -0.31 9.41
C PHE A 46 1.44 -0.04 8.37
N ALA A 47 1.77 1.25 8.15
CA ALA A 47 2.76 1.66 7.17
C ALA A 47 4.16 1.14 7.51
N ARG A 48 4.53 1.16 8.80
CA ARG A 48 5.80 0.62 9.29
C ARG A 48 5.90 -0.90 9.15
N SER A 49 4.79 -1.62 9.34
CA SER A 49 4.75 -3.08 9.17
C SER A 49 4.70 -3.52 7.70
N HIS A 50 4.23 -2.66 6.79
CA HIS A 50 4.06 -2.97 5.36
C HIS A 50 4.60 -1.85 4.46
N PRO A 51 5.89 -1.48 4.57
CA PRO A 51 6.43 -0.31 3.87
C PRO A 51 6.42 -0.46 2.35
N ALA A 52 6.51 -1.69 1.84
CA ALA A 52 6.49 -1.99 0.40
C ALA A 52 5.06 -2.06 -0.20
N GLY A 53 4.01 -2.06 0.64
CA GLY A 53 2.63 -2.09 0.15
C GLY A 53 2.16 -0.72 -0.34
N ALA A 54 1.16 -0.68 -1.23
CA ALA A 54 0.64 0.57 -1.79
C ALA A 54 0.21 1.59 -0.72
N LEU A 55 -0.41 1.12 0.37
CA LEU A 55 -0.82 1.99 1.48
C LEU A 55 0.37 2.44 2.34
N GLY A 56 1.34 1.55 2.61
CA GLY A 56 2.54 1.89 3.37
C GLY A 56 3.41 2.91 2.63
N ALA A 57 3.60 2.72 1.33
CA ALA A 57 4.27 3.69 0.47
C ALA A 57 3.55 5.05 0.48
N ARG A 58 2.21 5.07 0.41
CA ARG A 58 1.44 6.34 0.46
C ARG A 58 1.59 7.06 1.81
N LEU A 59 1.65 6.33 2.91
CA LEU A 59 1.74 6.90 4.25
C LEU A 59 3.17 7.35 4.61
N LEU A 60 4.20 6.71 4.04
CA LEU A 60 5.61 7.03 4.32
C LEU A 60 6.24 7.99 3.30
N ASN A 61 5.80 7.99 2.04
CA ASN A 61 6.38 8.84 1.00
C ASN A 61 5.75 10.23 1.01
N ARG A 62 6.44 11.19 1.62
CA ARG A 62 6.08 12.62 1.59
C ARG A 62 6.69 13.27 0.36
N VAL A 63 6.12 14.40 -0.09
CA VAL A 63 6.60 15.14 -1.27
C VAL A 63 8.11 15.43 -1.20
N HIS A 64 8.62 15.82 -0.03
CA HIS A 64 10.05 16.11 0.15
C HIS A 64 10.95 14.87 0.08
N HIS A 65 10.41 13.64 0.20
CA HIS A 65 11.16 12.40 -0.05
C HIS A 65 11.32 12.14 -1.55
N LEU A 66 10.49 12.75 -2.41
CA LEU A 66 10.49 12.56 -3.86
C LEU A 66 11.10 13.73 -4.64
N MET A 67 11.09 14.94 -4.06
CA MET A 67 11.68 16.11 -4.73
C MET A 67 13.20 16.05 -4.72
N ARG A 68 13.80 16.28 -5.88
CA ARG A 68 15.25 16.53 -6.03
C ARG A 68 15.64 17.75 -5.17
N GLN A 69 16.78 17.68 -4.50
CA GLN A 69 17.28 18.74 -3.62
C GLN A 69 18.71 19.15 -4.00
N GLY A 70 19.08 20.39 -3.67
CA GLY A 70 20.44 20.88 -3.87
C GLY A 70 20.88 20.84 -5.34
N ASP A 71 22.03 20.22 -5.58
CA ASP A 71 22.68 20.17 -6.89
C ASP A 71 21.96 19.25 -7.89
N ASP A 72 21.05 18.39 -7.41
CA ASP A 72 20.18 17.56 -8.27
C ASP A 72 19.01 18.37 -8.86
N ILE A 73 18.83 19.63 -8.43
CA ILE A 73 17.85 20.52 -9.06
C ILE A 73 18.45 20.99 -10.39
N PRO A 74 17.80 20.71 -11.54
CA PRO A 74 18.31 21.17 -12.82
C PRO A 74 18.27 22.69 -12.89
N GLN A 75 19.45 23.30 -12.93
CA GLN A 75 19.64 24.74 -13.01
C GLN A 75 20.43 25.09 -14.28
N VAL A 76 19.95 26.08 -15.02
CA VAL A 76 20.66 26.66 -16.17
C VAL A 76 21.28 27.99 -15.77
N THR A 77 22.50 28.24 -16.21
CA THR A 77 23.18 29.53 -15.98
C THR A 77 22.76 30.55 -17.03
N ILE A 78 22.82 31.85 -16.69
CA ILE A 78 22.40 32.95 -17.58
C ILE A 78 23.18 33.04 -18.91
N HIS A 79 24.32 32.34 -18.99
CA HIS A 79 25.18 32.29 -20.18
C HIS A 79 25.08 30.94 -20.90
N ALA A 80 24.18 30.04 -20.48
CA ALA A 80 23.95 28.77 -21.14
C ALA A 80 23.37 29.03 -22.54
N SER A 81 24.03 28.46 -23.56
CA SER A 81 23.47 28.42 -24.92
C SER A 81 22.32 27.41 -24.96
N ILE A 82 21.36 27.59 -25.88
CA ILE A 82 20.19 26.70 -26.02
C ILE A 82 20.57 25.23 -26.14
N ASN A 83 21.72 24.91 -26.76
CA ASN A 83 22.22 23.55 -26.90
C ASN A 83 22.69 22.93 -25.58
N GLY A 84 23.02 23.74 -24.57
CA GLY A 84 23.41 23.29 -23.22
C GLY A 84 22.26 23.29 -22.21
N CYS A 85 21.05 23.71 -22.63
CA CYS A 85 19.85 23.64 -21.79
C CYS A 85 19.20 22.24 -21.81
N ASP A 86 19.41 21.47 -22.88
CA ASP A 86 18.83 20.12 -23.03
C ASP A 86 19.56 19.06 -22.17
N ASP A 87 20.83 19.29 -21.83
CA ASP A 87 21.63 18.37 -20.99
C ASP A 87 21.13 18.31 -19.54
N GLY A 88 20.42 19.35 -19.06
CA GLY A 88 19.85 19.40 -17.71
C GLY A 88 18.42 18.88 -17.60
N ILE A 89 17.77 18.56 -18.72
CA ILE A 89 16.39 18.04 -18.76
C ILE A 89 16.47 16.59 -19.21
N GLU A 90 17.20 15.75 -18.47
CA GLU A 90 17.01 14.31 -18.64
C GLU A 90 15.63 13.96 -18.07
N PRO A 91 14.68 13.45 -18.89
CA PRO A 91 13.39 13.08 -18.39
C PRO A 91 13.58 11.98 -17.35
N ASP A 92 12.99 12.18 -16.18
CA ASP A 92 12.97 11.24 -15.07
C ASP A 92 12.57 9.84 -15.56
N ARG A 93 13.58 9.03 -15.88
CA ARG A 93 13.45 7.61 -16.21
C ARG A 93 13.51 6.76 -14.94
N ASP A 94 13.18 7.34 -13.80
CA ASP A 94 12.77 6.57 -12.65
C ASP A 94 11.38 6.01 -12.93
N GLY A 95 11.40 4.92 -13.69
CA GLY A 95 10.38 3.90 -13.65
C GLY A 95 10.24 3.41 -12.21
N HIS A 96 9.45 4.10 -11.40
CA HIS A 96 8.71 3.50 -10.30
C HIS A 96 7.50 2.71 -10.85
N GLY A 97 7.77 1.99 -11.94
CA GLY A 97 6.97 0.89 -12.46
C GLY A 97 7.88 -0.32 -12.54
N ARG A 98 7.64 -1.26 -11.61
CA ARG A 98 8.09 -2.67 -11.56
C ARG A 98 9.34 -2.97 -10.71
N ARG A 99 9.07 -3.48 -9.50
CA ARG A 99 9.29 -4.90 -9.19
C ARG A 99 8.41 -5.34 -8.02
N LEU A 100 7.56 -6.32 -8.35
CA LEU A 100 6.68 -7.16 -7.52
C LEU A 100 5.35 -6.53 -7.10
#